data_AF-A0A8H4ZPY3-F1
#
_entry.id   AF-A0A8H4ZPY3-F1
#
_cell.length_a   1.000
_cell.length_b   1.000
_cell.length_c   1.000
_cell.angle_alpha   90.00
_cell.angle_beta   90.00
_cell.angle_gamma   90.00
#
_symmetry.space_group_name_H-M   'P 1'
#
loop_
_entity.id
_entity.type
_entity.pdbx_description
1 polymer ?
#
loop_
_entity_poly.entity_id
_entity_poly.type
_entity_poly.pdbx_seq_one_letter_code
_entity_poly.pdbx_strand_id
1 'polypeptide(L)'
;MFHYSPIPASQLSKLQKVNIAALGRPSVRPLPYDNLDSFYLHASDYSYEVLNKFLKNAKSLRHLEFHHPVNVRPYNDPPDFSQLLQPCKSSLKILELWWDCHDSLCFNNPGMKFAAFTALHYLAIPPRALFGPYWYEKNLDFLQMLKDSVPPCLKVLLLQEMYPCWSEEEMPEGVLLPND
;
A
#
# COMPACT_ATOMS: atom_id res chain seq x y z
N MET A 1 33.07 -14.08 20.39
CA MET A 1 32.65 -12.80 20.99
C MET A 1 31.94 -12.03 19.90
N PHE A 2 30.61 -12.16 19.81
CA PHE A 2 29.83 -11.50 18.75
C PHE A 2 29.56 -10.07 19.18
N HIS A 3 30.10 -9.11 18.42
CA HIS A 3 29.77 -7.71 18.56
C HIS A 3 28.31 -7.50 18.15
N TYR A 4 27.42 -7.49 19.14
CA TYR A 4 26.12 -6.87 18.99
C TYR A 4 26.36 -5.36 18.88
N SER A 5 26.37 -4.84 17.65
CA SER A 5 26.17 -3.40 17.46
C SER A 5 24.77 -3.08 17.96
N PRO A 6 24.61 -2.20 18.96
CA PRO A 6 23.28 -1.72 19.33
C PRO A 6 22.78 -0.91 18.14
N ILE A 7 21.76 -1.41 17.44
CA ILE A 7 20.97 -0.56 16.53
C ILE A 7 20.46 0.56 17.43
N PRO A 8 20.81 1.84 17.20
CA PRO A 8 20.29 2.93 18.01
C PRO A 8 18.77 2.84 17.95
N ALA A 9 18.08 3.13 19.04
CA ALA A 9 16.62 3.09 19.12
C ALA A 9 15.99 4.08 18.10
N SER A 10 15.95 3.69 16.83
CA SER A 10 15.24 4.36 15.77
C SER A 10 13.77 4.11 16.02
N GLN A 11 13.02 5.18 16.20
CA GLN A 11 11.63 5.20 16.65
C GLN A 11 10.75 4.37 15.71
N LEU A 12 10.60 3.09 16.05
CA LEU A 12 9.73 2.13 15.40
C LEU A 12 8.43 2.08 16.19
N SER A 13 7.30 2.31 15.52
CA SER A 13 5.98 2.16 16.13
C SER A 13 5.20 1.09 15.38
N LYS A 14 4.82 0.03 16.11
CA LYS A 14 4.02 -1.08 15.59
C LYS A 14 2.69 -1.15 16.34
N LEU A 15 1.60 -0.99 15.61
CA LEU A 15 0.23 -1.06 16.10
C LEU A 15 -0.49 -2.22 15.40
N GLN A 16 -0.99 -3.17 16.18
CA GLN A 16 -1.66 -4.37 15.64
C GLN A 16 -3.07 -4.53 16.21
N LYS A 17 -4.00 -5.00 15.36
CA LYS A 17 -5.40 -5.27 15.70
C LYS A 17 -6.09 -4.03 16.32
N VAL A 18 -5.76 -2.86 15.80
CA VAL A 18 -6.26 -1.58 16.32
C VAL A 18 -7.56 -1.22 15.63
N ASN A 19 -8.55 -0.81 16.42
CA ASN A 19 -9.69 -0.02 15.94
C ASN A 19 -9.25 1.44 15.89
N ILE A 20 -8.99 1.94 14.69
CA ILE A 20 -8.49 3.28 14.45
C ILE A 20 -9.56 4.32 14.79
N ALA A 21 -10.85 4.06 14.57
CA ALA A 21 -11.92 5.00 14.93
C ALA A 21 -11.90 5.38 16.42
N ALA A 22 -11.56 4.44 17.31
CA ALA A 22 -11.40 4.70 18.73
C ALA A 22 -10.26 5.71 19.01
N LEU A 23 -9.25 5.77 18.15
CA LEU A 23 -8.14 6.73 18.21
C LEU A 23 -8.46 8.08 17.56
N GLY A 24 -9.58 8.19 16.86
CA GLY A 24 -10.07 9.45 16.29
C GLY A 24 -10.58 10.45 17.33
N ARG A 25 -10.72 10.06 18.61
CA ARG A 25 -11.26 10.91 19.68
C ARG A 25 -10.40 12.18 19.90
N PRO A 26 -11.00 13.34 20.19
CA PRO A 26 -10.24 14.57 20.46
C PRO A 26 -9.26 14.47 21.64
N SER A 27 -9.54 13.58 22.58
CA SER A 27 -8.67 13.30 23.75
C SER A 27 -7.41 12.51 23.40
N VAL A 28 -7.36 11.86 22.23
CA VAL A 28 -6.18 11.15 21.76
C VAL A 28 -5.28 12.16 21.06
N ARG A 29 -4.15 12.47 21.69
CA ARG A 29 -3.17 13.41 21.13
C ARG A 29 -2.54 12.81 19.86
N PRO A 30 -2.23 13.65 18.85
CA PRO A 30 -1.36 13.24 17.74
C PRO A 30 -0.08 12.64 18.31
N LEU A 31 0.37 11.53 17.73
CA LEU A 31 1.59 10.90 18.19
C LEU A 31 2.79 11.83 17.85
N PRO A 32 3.72 12.09 18.80
CA PRO A 32 4.82 13.02 18.61
C PRO A 32 5.94 12.34 17.80
N TYR A 33 5.82 12.41 16.48
CA TYR A 33 6.53 11.53 15.56
C TYR A 33 7.41 12.26 14.54
N ASP A 34 7.94 13.43 14.90
CA ASP A 34 8.84 14.18 14.01
C ASP A 34 10.04 13.32 13.56
N ASN A 35 10.51 12.40 14.43
CA ASN A 35 11.63 11.49 14.17
C ASN A 35 11.19 10.03 13.93
N LEU A 36 9.90 9.78 13.69
CA LEU A 36 9.38 8.43 13.45
C LEU A 36 10.01 7.87 12.18
N ASP A 37 10.65 6.71 12.30
CA ASP A 37 11.41 6.11 11.21
C ASP A 37 10.59 5.10 10.43
N SER A 38 9.87 4.26 11.16
CA SER A 38 9.09 3.16 10.64
C SER A 38 7.76 3.06 11.37
N PHE A 39 6.67 2.93 10.61
CA PHE A 39 5.32 2.82 11.14
C PHE A 39 4.61 1.61 10.54
N TYR A 40 4.17 0.71 11.40
CA TYR A 40 3.48 -0.52 11.02
C TYR A 40 2.09 -0.49 11.63
N LEU A 41 1.07 -0.55 10.80
CA LEU A 41 -0.31 -0.41 11.22
C LEU A 41 -1.17 -1.51 10.63
N HIS A 42 -1.64 -2.40 11.49
CA HIS A 42 -2.63 -3.41 11.14
C HIS A 42 -3.97 -3.05 11.77
N ALA A 43 -4.93 -2.65 10.94
CA ALA A 43 -6.21 -2.10 11.38
C ALA A 43 -7.40 -2.65 10.61
N SER A 44 -8.44 -3.01 11.37
CA SER A 44 -9.72 -3.50 10.85
C SER A 44 -10.60 -2.38 10.27
N ASP A 45 -10.25 -1.12 10.46
CA ASP A 45 -10.97 0.05 9.97
C ASP A 45 -9.97 1.14 9.59
N TYR A 46 -10.43 2.13 8.83
CA TYR A 46 -9.61 3.26 8.43
C TYR A 46 -10.47 4.52 8.25
N SER A 47 -9.84 5.67 8.47
CA SER A 47 -10.38 7.00 8.19
C SER A 47 -9.22 7.90 7.82
N TYR A 48 -9.42 8.73 6.79
CA TYR A 48 -8.42 9.72 6.39
C TYR A 48 -8.09 10.65 7.56
N GLU A 49 -9.10 11.15 8.28
CA GLU A 49 -8.93 12.10 9.39
C GLU A 49 -8.08 11.51 10.50
N VAL A 50 -8.32 10.24 10.85
CA VAL A 50 -7.58 9.60 11.94
C VAL A 50 -6.15 9.26 11.51
N LEU A 51 -5.95 8.70 10.32
CA LEU A 51 -4.61 8.44 9.79
C LEU A 51 -3.80 9.73 9.66
N ASN A 52 -4.43 10.80 9.18
CA ASN A 52 -3.80 12.11 9.07
C ASN A 52 -3.35 12.65 10.44
N LYS A 53 -4.10 12.40 11.52
CA LYS A 53 -3.63 12.78 12.87
C LYS A 53 -2.29 12.15 13.25
N PHE A 54 -2.01 10.94 12.78
CA PHE A 54 -0.75 10.25 13.04
C PHE A 54 0.37 10.64 12.07
N LEU A 55 0.03 10.82 10.80
CA LEU A 55 1.01 10.96 9.72
C LEU A 55 1.37 12.41 9.42
N LYS A 56 0.54 13.39 9.78
CA LYS A 56 0.74 14.82 9.44
C LYS A 56 2.10 15.39 9.89
N ASN A 57 2.71 14.81 10.91
CA ASN A 57 4.00 15.26 11.48
C ASN A 57 5.15 14.30 11.18
N ALA A 58 4.91 13.16 10.52
CA ALA A 58 5.88 12.08 10.36
C ALA A 58 6.95 12.36 9.27
N LYS A 59 7.60 13.53 9.30
CA LYS A 59 8.49 14.03 8.23
C LYS A 59 9.73 13.16 7.98
N SER A 60 10.16 12.39 8.98
CA SER A 60 11.31 11.49 8.88
C SER A 60 10.93 10.05 8.52
N LEU A 61 9.64 9.76 8.27
CA LEU A 61 9.17 8.41 7.99
C LEU A 61 9.85 7.85 6.74
N ARG A 62 10.52 6.70 6.90
CA ARG A 62 11.20 5.98 5.81
C ARG A 62 10.47 4.71 5.42
N HIS A 63 9.70 4.12 6.33
CA HIS A 63 8.95 2.90 6.08
C HIS A 63 7.54 3.00 6.65
N LEU A 64 6.54 2.79 5.79
CA LEU A 64 5.15 2.58 6.20
C LEU A 64 4.65 1.22 5.71
N GLU A 65 4.08 0.46 6.63
CA GLU A 65 3.27 -0.73 6.33
C GLU A 65 1.85 -0.49 6.87
N PHE A 66 0.86 -0.55 5.98
CA PHE A 66 -0.54 -0.55 6.34
C PHE A 66 -1.18 -1.87 5.89
N HIS A 67 -1.82 -2.55 6.84
CA HIS A 67 -2.48 -3.83 6.59
C HIS A 67 -3.94 -3.76 7.04
N HIS A 68 -4.85 -3.99 6.09
CA HIS A 68 -6.27 -4.17 6.36
C HIS A 68 -6.63 -5.65 6.23
N PRO A 69 -7.11 -6.32 7.31
CA PRO A 69 -7.24 -7.77 7.38
C PRO A 69 -8.32 -8.37 6.48
N VAL A 70 -8.10 -9.64 6.11
CA VAL A 70 -9.09 -10.53 5.48
C VAL A 70 -10.35 -10.58 6.34
N ASN A 71 -11.52 -10.46 5.71
CA ASN A 71 -12.87 -10.57 6.29
C ASN A 71 -13.45 -9.32 6.97
N VAL A 72 -12.84 -8.14 6.83
CA VAL A 72 -13.52 -6.90 7.17
C VAL A 72 -14.01 -6.24 5.88
N ARG A 73 -15.33 -6.05 5.77
CA ARG A 73 -15.91 -5.30 4.65
C ARG A 73 -15.55 -3.83 4.81
N PRO A 74 -14.85 -3.23 3.85
CA PRO A 74 -14.67 -1.79 3.85
C PRO A 74 -16.04 -1.13 3.59
N TYR A 75 -16.50 -0.32 4.54
CA TYR A 75 -17.73 0.46 4.38
C TYR A 75 -17.55 1.69 3.48
N ASN A 76 -16.29 2.08 3.21
CA ASN A 76 -15.91 3.28 2.48
C ASN A 76 -14.75 2.96 1.52
N ASP A 77 -14.52 3.84 0.55
CA ASP A 77 -13.31 3.80 -0.25
C ASP A 77 -12.07 3.99 0.64
N PRO A 78 -10.96 3.30 0.33
CA PRO A 78 -9.72 3.47 1.08
C PRO A 78 -9.16 4.88 0.93
N PRO A 79 -8.48 5.37 1.99
CA PRO A 79 -7.95 6.72 2.00
C PRO A 79 -6.82 6.87 0.97
N ASP A 80 -6.70 8.06 0.39
CA ASP A 80 -5.60 8.37 -0.52
C ASP A 80 -4.29 8.52 0.26
N PHE A 81 -3.48 7.45 0.28
CA PHE A 81 -2.17 7.47 0.91
C PHE A 81 -1.18 8.40 0.20
N SER A 82 -1.37 8.71 -1.08
CA SER A 82 -0.52 9.68 -1.76
C SER A 82 -0.71 11.10 -1.21
N GLN A 83 -1.91 11.42 -0.69
CA GLN A 83 -2.16 12.67 0.04
C GLN A 83 -1.72 12.59 1.49
N LEU A 84 -2.05 11.52 2.21
CA LEU A 84 -1.70 11.36 3.63
C LEU A 84 -0.18 11.43 3.87
N LEU A 85 0.62 10.97 2.91
CA LEU A 85 2.07 10.83 3.04
C LEU A 85 2.86 12.00 2.45
N GLN A 86 2.19 13.09 2.04
CA GLN A 86 2.89 14.32 1.60
C GLN A 86 3.94 14.82 2.61
N PRO A 87 3.71 14.79 3.95
CA PRO A 87 4.72 15.24 4.92
C PRO A 87 6.05 14.47 4.87
N CYS A 88 6.04 13.20 4.45
CA CYS A 88 7.22 12.33 4.38
C CYS A 88 7.64 12.03 2.93
N LYS A 89 7.16 12.80 1.95
CA LYS A 89 7.40 12.59 0.53
C LYS A 89 8.87 12.46 0.13
N SER A 90 9.76 13.20 0.80
CA SER A 90 11.20 13.20 0.53
C SER A 90 12.01 12.19 1.37
N SER A 91 11.38 11.53 2.35
CA SER A 91 12.04 10.58 3.25
C SER A 91 11.58 9.14 3.05
N LEU A 92 10.34 8.93 2.60
CA LEU A 92 9.72 7.62 2.47
C LEU A 92 10.43 6.78 1.42
N LYS A 93 10.94 5.61 1.82
CA LYS A 93 11.69 4.66 0.99
C LYS A 93 10.91 3.40 0.66
N ILE A 94 10.09 2.95 1.61
CA ILE A 94 9.32 1.71 1.52
C ILE A 94 7.87 2.03 1.88
N LEU A 95 6.96 1.68 0.96
CA LEU A 95 5.53 1.78 1.17
C LEU A 95 4.89 0.43 0.85
N GLU A 96 4.23 -0.13 1.85
CA GLU A 96 3.48 -1.37 1.75
C GLU A 96 2.04 -1.11 2.17
N LEU A 97 1.11 -1.28 1.22
CA LEU A 97 -0.31 -1.12 1.46
C LEU A 97 -0.99 -2.44 1.10
N TRP A 98 -1.45 -3.17 2.11
CA TRP A 98 -2.05 -4.49 1.97
C TRP A 98 -3.55 -4.41 2.28
N TRP A 99 -4.38 -4.83 1.33
CA TRP A 99 -5.81 -5.00 1.52
C TRP A 99 -6.19 -6.43 1.19
N ASP A 100 -6.46 -7.19 2.24
CA ASP A 100 -6.68 -8.63 2.17
C ASP A 100 -8.18 -9.00 1.98
N CYS A 101 -9.03 -8.08 1.53
CA CYS A 101 -10.47 -8.31 1.50
C CYS A 101 -10.95 -8.96 0.18
N HIS A 102 -11.62 -10.11 0.32
CA HIS A 102 -12.17 -10.90 -0.78
C HIS A 102 -13.34 -10.26 -1.53
N ASP A 103 -14.06 -9.32 -0.92
CA ASP A 103 -15.08 -8.57 -1.63
C ASP A 103 -14.40 -7.58 -2.58
N SER A 104 -14.93 -7.47 -3.80
CA SER A 104 -14.41 -6.57 -4.82
C SER A 104 -14.28 -5.16 -4.25
N LEU A 105 -13.06 -4.80 -3.84
CA LEU A 105 -12.78 -3.46 -3.36
C LEU A 105 -13.26 -2.48 -4.43
N CYS A 106 -14.28 -1.70 -4.09
CA CYS A 106 -14.76 -0.62 -4.91
C CYS A 106 -13.75 0.53 -4.76
N PHE A 107 -12.57 0.40 -5.35
CA PHE A 107 -11.70 1.55 -5.55
C PHE A 107 -12.33 2.42 -6.65
N ASN A 108 -13.30 3.25 -6.27
CA ASN A 108 -13.90 4.22 -7.19
C ASN A 108 -13.02 5.48 -7.35
N ASN A 109 -11.93 5.57 -6.59
CA ASN A 109 -10.96 6.65 -6.65
C ASN A 109 -10.12 6.60 -7.94
N PRO A 110 -9.62 7.75 -8.43
CA PRO A 110 -8.82 7.88 -9.66
C PRO A 110 -7.40 7.26 -9.60
N GLY A 111 -7.10 6.49 -8.55
CA GLY A 111 -5.77 5.92 -8.28
C GLY A 111 -4.83 6.86 -7.54
N MET A 112 -3.95 6.28 -6.72
CA MET A 112 -2.98 7.02 -5.91
C MET A 112 -1.75 7.45 -6.74
N LYS A 113 -1.23 8.67 -6.51
CA LYS A 113 -0.14 9.25 -7.30
C LYS A 113 1.14 9.44 -6.49
N PHE A 114 2.08 8.51 -6.65
CA PHE A 114 3.37 8.52 -5.97
C PHE A 114 4.53 9.05 -6.82
N ALA A 115 4.29 9.52 -8.06
CA ALA A 115 5.34 9.99 -8.98
C ALA A 115 6.29 11.03 -8.36
N ALA A 116 5.77 11.85 -7.43
CA ALA A 116 6.55 12.89 -6.78
C ALA A 116 7.34 12.42 -5.54
N PHE A 117 7.20 11.16 -5.10
CA PHE A 117 7.91 10.58 -3.94
C PHE A 117 9.31 10.12 -4.35
N THR A 118 10.23 11.06 -4.50
CA THR A 118 11.56 10.84 -5.09
C THR A 118 12.50 9.96 -4.26
N ALA A 119 12.18 9.68 -3.00
CA ALA A 119 12.96 8.75 -2.16
C ALA A 119 12.40 7.31 -2.17
N LEU A 120 11.22 7.10 -2.76
CA LEU A 120 10.50 5.83 -2.71
C LEU A 120 11.14 4.82 -3.66
N HIS A 121 11.69 3.74 -3.11
CA HIS A 121 12.36 2.69 -3.87
C HIS A 121 11.58 1.38 -3.92
N TYR A 122 10.66 1.17 -2.99
CA TYR A 122 9.84 -0.03 -2.89
C TYR A 122 8.37 0.37 -2.68
N LEU A 123 7.48 -0.16 -3.52
CA LEU A 123 6.04 0.04 -3.45
C LEU A 123 5.33 -1.31 -3.61
N ALA A 124 4.62 -1.76 -2.57
CA ALA A 124 3.67 -2.86 -2.65
C ALA A 124 2.25 -2.31 -2.47
N ILE A 125 1.38 -2.56 -3.45
CA ILE A 125 0.04 -1.97 -3.49
C ILE A 125 -0.89 -2.79 -4.42
N PRO A 126 -2.21 -2.87 -4.16
CA PRO A 126 -3.15 -3.44 -5.11
C PRO A 126 -3.22 -2.58 -6.39
N PRO A 127 -3.29 -3.19 -7.60
CA PRO A 127 -3.39 -2.46 -8.86
C PRO A 127 -4.53 -1.45 -8.88
N ARG A 128 -5.71 -1.83 -8.39
CA ARG A 128 -6.89 -0.95 -8.33
C ARG A 128 -6.69 0.27 -7.43
N ALA A 129 -5.89 0.16 -6.37
CA ALA A 129 -5.56 1.30 -5.51
C ALA A 129 -4.61 2.28 -6.22
N LEU A 130 -3.65 1.75 -6.99
CA LEU A 130 -2.66 2.55 -7.70
C LEU A 130 -3.25 3.22 -8.94
N PHE A 131 -4.05 2.50 -9.72
CA PHE A 131 -4.50 2.92 -11.05
C PHE A 131 -6.00 3.24 -11.13
N GLY A 132 -6.76 2.98 -10.06
CA GLY A 132 -8.21 3.16 -10.04
C GLY A 132 -8.97 2.06 -10.80
N PRO A 133 -10.25 2.27 -11.11
CA PRO A 133 -11.13 1.26 -11.69
C PRO A 133 -10.76 0.91 -13.14
N TYR A 134 -10.05 1.80 -13.85
CA TYR A 134 -9.69 1.68 -15.26
C TYR A 134 -8.57 0.68 -15.55
N TRP A 135 -7.97 0.06 -14.52
CA TRP A 135 -6.86 -0.91 -14.68
C TRP A 135 -7.17 -2.10 -15.59
N TYR A 136 -8.40 -2.63 -15.52
CA TYR A 136 -8.80 -3.84 -16.25
C TYR A 136 -9.38 -3.57 -17.63
N GLU A 137 -9.56 -2.31 -18.00
CA GLU A 137 -9.92 -1.95 -19.37
C GLU A 137 -8.66 -2.16 -20.20
N LYS A 138 -8.76 -2.92 -21.30
CA LYS A 138 -7.66 -3.34 -22.19
C LYS A 138 -7.00 -2.15 -22.92
N ASN A 139 -6.45 -1.20 -22.17
CA ASN A 139 -5.99 0.09 -22.63
C ASN A 139 -4.47 0.11 -22.73
N LEU A 140 -3.99 0.57 -23.88
CA LEU A 140 -2.58 0.83 -24.18
C LEU A 140 -1.97 1.93 -23.29
N ASP A 141 -2.79 2.62 -22.50
CA ASP A 141 -2.41 3.71 -21.60
C ASP A 141 -1.72 3.26 -20.31
N PHE A 142 -1.55 1.94 -20.08
CA PHE A 142 -0.87 1.42 -18.90
C PHE A 142 0.50 2.07 -18.65
N LEU A 143 1.31 2.22 -19.70
CA LEU A 143 2.63 2.84 -19.58
C LEU A 143 2.56 4.30 -19.14
N GLN A 144 1.54 5.04 -19.59
CA GLN A 144 1.32 6.41 -19.17
C GLN A 144 0.83 6.46 -17.71
N MET A 145 -0.11 5.59 -17.35
CA MET A 145 -0.59 5.46 -15.97
C MET A 145 0.53 5.12 -14.99
N LEU A 146 1.49 4.28 -15.39
CA LEU A 146 2.66 3.95 -14.58
C LEU A 146 3.54 5.17 -14.36
N LYS A 147 3.85 5.93 -15.40
CA LYS A 147 4.64 7.18 -15.29
C LYS A 147 3.97 8.22 -14.39
N ASP A 148 2.65 8.33 -14.47
CA ASP A 148 1.90 9.32 -13.69
C ASP A 148 1.74 8.91 -12.22
N SER A 149 1.80 7.61 -11.92
CA SER A 149 1.50 7.08 -10.59
C SER A 149 2.73 6.64 -9.80
N VAL A 150 3.85 6.35 -10.47
CA VAL A 150 5.03 5.73 -9.85
C VAL A 150 6.27 6.64 -10.00
N PRO A 151 7.11 6.80 -8.97
CA PRO A 151 8.29 7.65 -9.09
C PRO A 151 9.36 6.99 -9.97
N PRO A 152 10.13 7.77 -10.74
CA PRO A 152 11.12 7.24 -11.68
C PRO A 152 12.30 6.53 -10.99
N CYS A 153 12.50 6.77 -9.69
CA CYS A 153 13.52 6.11 -8.88
C CYS A 153 13.07 4.76 -8.30
N LEU A 154 11.81 4.35 -8.50
CA LEU A 154 11.28 3.12 -7.94
C LEU A 154 12.07 1.91 -8.47
N LYS A 155 12.57 1.07 -7.57
CA LYS A 155 13.33 -0.13 -7.90
C LYS A 155 12.45 -1.37 -7.95
N VAL A 156 11.45 -1.43 -7.09
CA VAL A 156 10.54 -2.58 -6.97
C VAL A 156 9.10 -2.08 -6.89
N LEU A 157 8.29 -2.53 -7.85
CA LEU A 157 6.83 -2.41 -7.84
C LEU A 157 6.25 -3.81 -7.66
N LEU A 158 5.61 -4.05 -6.51
CA LEU A 158 4.86 -5.28 -6.26
C LEU A 158 3.36 -4.97 -6.37
N LEU A 159 2.77 -5.40 -7.48
CA LEU A 159 1.34 -5.34 -7.69
C LEU A 159 0.68 -6.56 -7.01
N GLN A 160 -0.03 -6.31 -5.91
CA GLN A 160 -0.66 -7.36 -5.10
C GLN A 160 -1.89 -7.94 -5.79
N GLU A 161 -2.27 -9.17 -5.41
CA GLU A 161 -3.50 -9.85 -5.90
C GLU A 161 -3.62 -9.98 -7.43
N MET A 162 -2.49 -9.89 -8.14
CA MET A 162 -2.43 -10.19 -9.56
C MET A 162 -2.45 -11.70 -9.72
N TYR A 163 -3.60 -12.25 -10.12
CA TYR A 163 -3.62 -13.59 -10.69
C TYR A 163 -2.91 -13.54 -12.04
N PRO A 164 -1.93 -14.42 -12.31
CA PRO A 164 -1.43 -14.56 -13.66
C PRO A 164 -2.62 -14.89 -14.55
N CYS A 165 -2.93 -13.98 -15.49
CA CYS A 165 -3.67 -14.33 -16.68
C CYS A 165 -2.73 -15.29 -17.41
N TRP A 166 -2.84 -16.58 -17.12
CA TRP A 166 -2.46 -17.58 -18.09
C TRP A 166 -3.32 -17.22 -19.29
N SER A 167 -2.71 -16.65 -20.32
CA SER A 167 -3.31 -16.71 -21.63
C SER A 167 -3.72 -18.17 -21.78
N GLU A 168 -4.98 -18.40 -22.08
CA GLU A 168 -5.39 -19.62 -22.76
C GLU A 168 -4.63 -19.62 -24.10
N GLU A 169 -3.32 -19.88 -24.07
CA GLU A 169 -2.68 -20.61 -25.14
C GLU A 169 -3.36 -21.97 -25.07
N GLU A 170 -4.37 -22.08 -25.92
CA GLU A 170 -5.04 -23.30 -26.35
C GLU A 170 -4.18 -24.53 -26.00
N MET A 171 -4.54 -25.19 -24.90
CA MET A 171 -4.16 -26.59 -24.72
C MET A 171 -4.64 -27.29 -25.99
N PRO A 172 -3.77 -27.90 -26.82
CA PRO A 172 -4.24 -28.64 -27.97
C PRO A 172 -5.08 -29.79 -27.44
N GLU A 173 -6.40 -29.68 -27.59
CA GLU A 173 -7.32 -30.78 -27.40
C GLU A 173 -6.93 -31.88 -28.39
N GLY A 174 -6.44 -33.01 -27.86
CA GLY A 174 -6.23 -34.21 -28.66
C GLY A 174 -4.79 -34.68 -28.75
N VAL A 175 -4.27 -35.24 -27.66
CA VAL A 175 -3.41 -36.42 -27.80
C VAL A 175 -4.31 -37.63 -27.61
N LEU A 176 -4.87 -38.14 -28.72
CA LEU A 176 -5.40 -39.50 -28.77
C LEU A 176 -4.21 -40.43 -28.54
N LEU A 177 -4.13 -41.02 -27.35
CA LEU A 177 -3.27 -42.18 -27.15
C LEU A 177 -3.87 -43.33 -27.98
N PRO A 178 -3.06 -44.05 -28.77
CA PRO A 178 -3.56 -45.26 -29.43
C PRO A 178 -3.97 -46.25 -28.34
N ASN A 179 -5.25 -46.63 -28.34
CA ASN A 179 -5.70 -47.79 -27.58
C ASN A 179 -5.10 -49.02 -28.24
N ASP A 180 -4.38 -49.82 -27.46
CA ASP A 180 -4.02 -51.20 -27.77
C ASP A 180 -5.28 -52.08 -27.93
#